data_AF-A0A485MYZ6-F1
#
_entry.id   AF-A0A485MYZ6-F1
#
_cell.length_a   1.000
_cell.length_b   1.000
_cell.length_c   1.000
_cell.angle_alpha   90.00
_cell.angle_beta   90.00
_cell.angle_gamma   90.00
#
_symmetry.space_group_name_H-M   'P 1'
#
loop_
_entity.id
_entity.type
_entity.pdbx_description
1 polymer ?
#
loop_
_entity_poly.entity_id
_entity_poly.type
_entity_poly.pdbx_seq_one_letter_code
_entity_poly.pdbx_strand_id
1 'polypeptide(L)'
;MGSFQGQGGEAGVGLGGDCTTLGILYPSEKCGSCLFLAEQMDELVQRCFLHALKCQVRKADLPLLTSTFLGSHMLSCCPEGRQLDIKKSSYKKLSKFLQHMQQEQIIQVKELSKGVESIVAVDWKHPRITSFVIAEPSPTSQTIQEGSREQPYHPPDIKSLYCVPASMTLLFQESGHKKGSILEGGEVRMIIINYVKRNDLVDADNKNLVKLDPILCDCILEKNEQHTVMKLPWDSLLTRCLEKLQPVYQVTFPGQEPIVKKGRICPIDITLAQRASNKKVTVVRNLEAYGLDPCSVAAILQQRCQASATVTPAPGAKDSLQVQIQGNQVHHLSRLLLEEYQLPRKHIQGLEKAPKPGKKK
;
A
#
# COMPACT_ATOMS: atom_id res chain seq x y z
N MET A 1 0.97 63.14 26.86
CA MET A 1 0.77 64.55 26.45
C MET A 1 1.09 64.63 24.96
N GLY A 2 0.15 65.08 24.13
CA GLY A 2 0.30 65.36 22.68
C GLY A 2 0.24 64.12 21.78
N SER A 3 -0.81 63.80 21.00
CA SER A 3 -1.55 64.52 19.94
C SER A 3 -0.91 64.40 18.54
N PHE A 4 -1.52 63.55 17.71
CA PHE A 4 -1.94 63.68 16.29
C PHE A 4 -1.10 64.43 15.24
N GLN A 5 -0.86 63.76 14.09
CA GLN A 5 -1.04 64.19 12.66
C GLN A 5 -0.26 63.22 11.75
N GLY A 6 -0.62 62.79 10.54
CA GLY A 6 -1.72 63.00 9.59
C GLY A 6 -1.55 61.94 8.45
N GLN A 7 -2.62 61.34 7.93
CA GLN A 7 -3.32 61.65 6.66
C GLN A 7 -2.70 61.13 5.35
N GLY A 8 -3.54 60.40 4.59
CA GLY A 8 -3.52 60.19 3.12
C GLY A 8 -3.28 58.73 2.71
N GLY A 9 -4.15 57.99 2.00
CA GLY A 9 -5.47 58.23 1.40
C GLY A 9 -5.80 57.05 0.44
N GLU A 10 -7.07 56.62 0.43
CA GLU A 10 -7.88 56.01 -0.67
C GLU A 10 -7.38 54.75 -1.44
N ALA A 11 -8.19 53.75 -1.86
CA ALA A 11 -9.63 53.49 -1.86
C ALA A 11 -9.95 52.00 -2.21
N GLY A 12 -11.15 51.52 -1.81
CA GLY A 12 -11.97 50.46 -2.45
C GLY A 12 -11.63 48.99 -2.13
N VAL A 13 -12.54 48.05 -1.83
CA VAL A 13 -14.00 47.92 -2.01
C VAL A 13 -14.55 46.88 -0.99
N GLY A 14 -15.78 47.08 -0.50
CA GLY A 14 -16.51 46.19 0.44
C GLY A 14 -16.77 44.77 -0.10
N LEU A 15 -17.18 43.80 0.71
CA LEU A 15 -18.50 43.72 1.33
C LEU A 15 -18.42 42.87 2.63
N GLY A 16 -19.02 43.38 3.71
CA GLY A 16 -19.27 42.62 4.93
C GLY A 16 -20.72 42.12 5.02
N GLY A 17 -20.96 41.20 5.96
CA GLY A 17 -22.30 40.97 6.50
C GLY A 17 -22.59 39.51 6.86
N ASP A 18 -22.11 39.07 8.02
CA ASP A 18 -22.74 37.97 8.77
C ASP A 18 -24.12 38.41 9.26
N CYS A 19 -25.11 37.51 9.22
CA CYS A 19 -26.35 37.67 9.98
C CYS A 19 -26.92 36.31 10.41
N THR A 20 -27.03 36.13 11.72
CA THR A 20 -27.58 34.96 12.43
C THR A 20 -29.07 35.17 12.77
N THR A 21 -29.88 34.15 12.50
CA THR A 21 -31.07 33.64 13.25
C THR A 21 -32.25 34.57 13.61
N LEU A 22 -33.45 34.34 13.03
CA LEU A 22 -34.66 33.80 13.71
C LEU A 22 -35.79 33.52 12.68
N GLY A 23 -36.64 32.52 12.96
CA GLY A 23 -37.46 31.82 11.96
C GLY A 23 -38.84 32.38 11.62
N ILE A 24 -39.50 31.75 10.62
CA ILE A 24 -40.87 31.17 10.62
C ILE A 24 -41.23 30.66 9.19
N LEU A 25 -41.70 29.39 9.14
CA LEU A 25 -42.57 28.66 8.20
C LEU A 25 -42.44 28.71 6.64
N TYR A 26 -42.13 27.51 6.11
CA TYR A 26 -42.43 26.87 4.79
C TYR A 26 -41.79 27.39 3.48
N PRO A 27 -41.57 26.52 2.47
CA PRO A 27 -41.12 25.13 2.47
C PRO A 27 -39.66 25.03 1.99
N SER A 28 -38.94 24.01 2.45
CA SER A 28 -37.57 23.72 2.00
C SER A 28 -37.58 23.32 0.53
N GLU A 29 -37.35 24.29 -0.35
CA GLU A 29 -36.73 24.03 -1.64
C GLU A 29 -35.30 23.56 -1.34
N LYS A 30 -35.12 22.24 -1.28
CA LYS A 30 -33.79 21.65 -1.23
C LYS A 30 -33.06 22.12 -2.49
N CYS A 31 -31.99 22.88 -2.31
CA CYS A 31 -31.09 23.30 -3.38
C CYS A 31 -30.77 22.09 -4.27
N GLY A 32 -31.11 22.18 -5.57
CA GLY A 32 -31.04 21.04 -6.51
C GLY A 32 -29.65 20.42 -6.63
N SER A 33 -28.60 21.18 -6.30
CA SER A 33 -27.21 20.67 -6.24
C SER A 33 -27.00 19.66 -5.10
N CYS A 34 -27.60 19.87 -3.94
CA CYS A 34 -27.48 18.95 -2.79
C CYS A 34 -28.20 17.61 -3.04
N LEU A 35 -29.31 17.64 -3.78
CA LEU A 35 -30.05 16.43 -4.16
C LEU A 35 -29.24 15.60 -5.18
N PHE A 36 -28.66 16.25 -6.18
CA PHE A 36 -27.84 15.61 -7.19
C PHE A 36 -26.56 14.94 -6.62
N LEU A 37 -25.95 15.54 -5.59
CA LEU A 37 -24.80 14.94 -4.89
C LEU A 37 -25.19 13.73 -4.04
N ALA A 38 -26.36 13.76 -3.40
CA ALA A 38 -26.85 12.64 -2.59
C ALA A 38 -27.24 11.45 -3.48
N GLU A 39 -27.87 11.69 -4.63
CA GLU A 39 -28.27 10.66 -5.59
C GLU A 39 -27.06 9.94 -6.20
N GLN A 40 -26.00 10.67 -6.58
CA GLN A 40 -24.73 10.07 -7.03
C GLN A 40 -24.05 9.24 -5.94
N MET A 41 -24.15 9.66 -4.69
CA MET A 41 -23.57 8.91 -3.57
C MET A 41 -24.41 7.67 -3.23
N ASP A 42 -25.74 7.75 -3.35
CA ASP A 42 -26.63 6.60 -3.20
C ASP A 42 -26.34 5.54 -4.26
N GLU A 43 -26.15 5.95 -5.51
CA GLU A 43 -25.79 5.05 -6.61
C GLU A 43 -24.43 4.37 -6.33
N LEU A 44 -23.43 5.13 -5.87
CA LEU A 44 -22.13 4.58 -5.49
C LEU A 44 -22.24 3.57 -4.33
N VAL A 45 -23.02 3.90 -3.30
CA VAL A 45 -23.25 3.02 -2.15
C VAL A 45 -23.96 1.74 -2.57
N GLN A 46 -25.00 1.82 -3.39
CA GLN A 46 -25.72 0.66 -3.92
C GLN A 46 -24.84 -0.19 -4.84
N ARG A 47 -24.02 0.45 -5.70
CA ARG A 47 -23.07 -0.25 -6.57
C ARG A 47 -22.04 -1.03 -5.76
N CYS A 48 -21.41 -0.41 -4.77
CA CYS A 48 -20.42 -1.07 -3.91
C CYS A 48 -21.06 -2.19 -3.07
N PHE A 49 -22.31 -1.99 -2.63
CA PHE A 49 -23.08 -3.00 -1.91
C PHE A 49 -23.35 -4.25 -2.75
N LEU A 50 -23.89 -4.08 -3.96
CA LEU A 50 -24.18 -5.21 -4.86
C LEU A 50 -22.90 -5.92 -5.32
N HIS A 51 -21.84 -5.15 -5.57
CA HIS A 51 -20.52 -5.71 -5.89
C HIS A 51 -19.96 -6.56 -4.73
N ALA A 52 -20.04 -6.06 -3.50
CA ALA A 52 -19.61 -6.79 -2.31
C ALA A 52 -20.41 -8.09 -2.09
N LEU A 53 -21.74 -8.05 -2.24
CA LEU A 53 -22.59 -9.24 -2.11
C LEU A 53 -22.35 -10.29 -3.20
N LYS A 54 -22.02 -9.85 -4.42
CA LYS A 54 -21.80 -10.74 -5.57
C LYS A 54 -20.43 -11.41 -5.54
N CYS A 55 -19.38 -10.68 -5.14
CA CYS A 55 -18.00 -11.14 -5.29
C CYS A 55 -17.32 -11.53 -3.97
N GLN A 56 -17.73 -10.97 -2.84
CA GLN A 56 -16.97 -11.11 -1.59
C GLN A 56 -17.72 -11.84 -0.47
N VAL A 57 -19.05 -11.76 -0.43
CA VAL A 57 -19.85 -12.41 0.63
C VAL A 57 -20.32 -13.78 0.18
N ARG A 58 -19.97 -14.82 0.95
CA ARG A 58 -20.43 -16.21 0.74
C ARG A 58 -21.39 -16.62 1.85
N LYS A 59 -22.15 -17.70 1.62
CA LYS A 59 -23.07 -18.28 2.64
C LYS A 59 -22.39 -18.64 3.96
N ALA A 60 -21.13 -19.07 3.91
CA ALA A 60 -20.34 -19.43 5.10
C ALA A 60 -19.95 -18.22 5.96
N ASP A 61 -20.01 -17.00 5.40
CA ASP A 61 -19.64 -15.77 6.08
C ASP A 61 -20.81 -15.18 6.89
N LEU A 62 -22.00 -15.81 6.84
CA LEU A 62 -23.20 -15.38 7.57
C LEU A 62 -23.36 -16.14 8.90
N PRO A 63 -23.76 -15.47 10.00
CA PRO A 63 -24.14 -14.05 10.09
C PRO A 63 -22.94 -13.10 10.07
N LEU A 64 -23.01 -12.08 9.21
CA LEU A 64 -21.93 -11.13 8.97
C LEU A 64 -22.20 -9.80 9.68
N LEU A 65 -21.22 -9.34 10.47
CA LEU A 65 -21.32 -8.07 11.18
C LEU A 65 -21.36 -6.88 10.20
N THR A 66 -22.32 -5.97 10.37
CA THR A 66 -22.53 -4.83 9.46
C THR A 66 -21.34 -3.87 9.36
N SER A 67 -20.61 -3.66 10.46
CA SER A 67 -19.39 -2.84 10.46
C SER A 67 -18.26 -3.49 9.64
N THR A 68 -18.08 -4.81 9.73
CA THR A 68 -17.14 -5.58 8.91
C THR A 68 -17.55 -5.58 7.44
N PHE A 69 -18.85 -5.69 7.17
CA PHE A 69 -19.38 -5.61 5.81
C PHE A 69 -19.08 -4.27 5.13
N LEU A 70 -19.28 -3.16 5.83
CA LEU A 70 -18.89 -1.85 5.30
C LEU A 70 -17.37 -1.71 5.15
N GLY A 71 -16.63 -1.99 6.23
CA GLY A 71 -15.21 -1.70 6.33
C GLY A 71 -14.31 -2.55 5.44
N SER A 72 -14.64 -3.84 5.30
CA SER A 72 -13.80 -4.79 4.56
C SER A 72 -14.37 -5.11 3.16
N HIS A 73 -15.70 -5.20 3.04
CA HIS A 73 -16.31 -5.70 1.80
C HIS A 73 -16.78 -4.59 0.87
N MET A 74 -17.50 -3.59 1.38
CA MET A 74 -17.99 -2.48 0.54
C MET A 74 -16.87 -1.50 0.15
N LEU A 75 -15.96 -1.18 1.07
CA LEU A 75 -14.85 -0.24 0.78
C LEU A 75 -13.87 -0.78 -0.25
N SER A 76 -13.58 -2.08 -0.24
CA SER A 76 -12.70 -2.72 -1.23
C SER A 76 -13.33 -2.82 -2.63
N CYS A 77 -14.66 -2.67 -2.72
CA CYS A 77 -15.41 -2.66 -3.97
C CYS A 77 -15.58 -1.26 -4.58
N CYS A 78 -15.03 -0.22 -3.93
CA CYS A 78 -15.14 1.17 -4.38
C CYS A 78 -14.14 1.47 -5.50
N PRO A 79 -14.56 2.10 -6.62
CA PRO A 79 -13.67 2.40 -7.73
C PRO A 79 -12.55 3.39 -7.34
N GLU A 80 -11.39 3.25 -7.99
CA GLU A 80 -10.22 4.09 -7.76
C GLU A 80 -10.57 5.59 -7.94
N GLY A 81 -10.13 6.41 -6.98
CA GLY A 81 -10.40 7.85 -6.98
C GLY A 81 -11.76 8.28 -6.41
N ARG A 82 -12.64 7.34 -5.98
CA ARG A 82 -13.87 7.67 -5.25
C ARG A 82 -13.82 7.17 -3.80
N GLN A 83 -14.35 7.97 -2.87
CA GLN A 83 -14.47 7.62 -1.46
C GLN A 83 -15.94 7.38 -1.11
N LEU A 84 -16.25 6.16 -0.64
CA LEU A 84 -17.58 5.80 -0.16
C LEU A 84 -17.87 6.50 1.18
N ASP A 85 -18.84 7.42 1.20
CA ASP A 85 -19.25 8.13 2.41
C ASP A 85 -20.78 8.05 2.60
N ILE A 86 -21.22 7.14 3.48
CA ILE A 86 -22.65 6.95 3.79
C ILE A 86 -23.26 8.19 4.43
N LYS A 87 -22.49 9.09 5.05
CA LYS A 87 -23.04 10.33 5.61
C LYS A 87 -23.48 11.32 4.53
N LYS A 88 -22.88 11.22 3.33
CA LYS A 88 -23.23 12.02 2.14
C LYS A 88 -24.34 11.38 1.30
N SER A 89 -24.69 10.12 1.57
CA SER A 89 -25.85 9.44 0.99
C SER A 89 -27.17 9.98 1.59
N SER A 90 -28.29 9.80 0.90
CA SER A 90 -29.62 10.14 1.41
C SER A 90 -30.01 9.34 2.67
N TYR A 91 -29.43 8.16 2.84
CA TYR A 91 -29.65 7.29 4.00
C TYR A 91 -29.02 7.85 5.29
N LYS A 92 -27.95 8.64 5.20
CA LYS A 92 -27.17 9.26 6.29
C LYS A 92 -26.55 8.31 7.33
N LYS A 93 -27.03 7.07 7.42
CA LYS A 93 -26.61 6.01 8.36
C LYS A 93 -26.66 4.64 7.67
N LEU A 94 -25.70 3.78 7.98
CA LEU A 94 -25.62 2.41 7.44
C LEU A 94 -26.86 1.58 7.80
N SER A 95 -27.34 1.64 9.04
CA SER A 95 -28.53 0.90 9.48
C SER A 95 -29.77 1.24 8.63
N LYS A 96 -29.95 2.52 8.27
CA LYS A 96 -31.07 2.94 7.40
C LYS A 96 -30.94 2.39 5.98
N PHE A 97 -29.73 2.39 5.45
CA PHE A 97 -29.45 1.80 4.13
C PHE A 97 -29.72 0.29 4.13
N LEU A 98 -29.26 -0.43 5.14
CA LEU A 98 -29.46 -1.89 5.23
C LEU A 98 -30.93 -2.27 5.47
N GLN A 99 -31.66 -1.47 6.25
CA GLN A 99 -33.12 -1.62 6.40
C GLN A 99 -33.84 -1.46 5.05
N HIS A 100 -33.42 -0.48 4.24
CA HIS A 100 -33.95 -0.30 2.90
C HIS A 100 -33.63 -1.49 1.97
N MET A 101 -32.39 -2.01 2.00
CA MET A 101 -32.01 -3.22 1.24
C MET A 101 -32.71 -4.50 1.74
N GLN A 102 -33.08 -4.54 3.02
CA GLN A 102 -33.93 -5.60 3.58
C GLN A 102 -35.38 -5.48 3.10
N GLN A 103 -35.90 -4.26 3.00
CA GLN A 103 -37.26 -4.02 2.51
C GLN A 103 -37.39 -4.44 1.04
N GLU A 104 -36.33 -4.24 0.26
CA GLU A 104 -36.18 -4.76 -1.11
C GLU A 104 -35.89 -6.27 -1.20
N GLN A 105 -35.91 -7.01 -0.07
CA GLN A 105 -35.70 -8.46 -0.01
C GLN A 105 -34.32 -8.95 -0.52
N ILE A 106 -33.32 -8.08 -0.59
CA ILE A 106 -31.96 -8.47 -1.02
C ILE A 106 -31.21 -9.14 0.14
N ILE A 107 -31.40 -8.64 1.35
CA ILE A 107 -30.74 -9.13 2.57
C ILE A 107 -31.73 -9.25 3.73
N GLN A 108 -31.33 -9.96 4.77
CA GLN A 108 -31.99 -9.93 6.07
C GLN A 108 -30.99 -9.51 7.14
N VAL A 109 -31.38 -8.54 7.95
CA VAL A 109 -30.59 -7.98 9.05
C VAL A 109 -31.29 -8.31 10.35
N LYS A 110 -30.52 -8.76 11.35
CA LYS A 110 -31.01 -8.97 12.72
C LYS A 110 -30.03 -8.38 13.71
N GLU A 111 -30.55 -7.92 14.83
CA GLU A 111 -29.74 -7.54 15.99
C GLU A 111 -29.43 -8.80 16.80
N LEU A 112 -28.18 -9.24 16.78
CA LEU A 112 -27.75 -10.48 17.46
C LEU A 112 -27.34 -10.22 18.92
N SER A 113 -26.91 -9.00 19.22
CA SER A 113 -26.62 -8.51 20.58
C SER A 113 -26.99 -7.04 20.65
N LYS A 114 -27.32 -6.54 21.86
CA LYS A 114 -27.77 -5.15 22.08
C LYS A 114 -26.86 -4.14 21.35
N GLY A 115 -27.40 -3.44 20.37
CA GLY A 115 -26.74 -2.42 19.56
C GLY A 115 -25.90 -2.93 18.37
N VAL A 116 -25.93 -4.23 18.05
CA VAL A 116 -25.09 -4.84 17.01
C VAL A 116 -25.94 -5.51 15.93
N GLU A 117 -26.11 -4.83 14.80
CA GLU A 117 -26.80 -5.35 13.62
C GLU A 117 -25.85 -6.26 12.81
N SER A 118 -26.36 -7.42 12.38
CA SER A 118 -25.66 -8.37 11.51
C SER A 118 -26.56 -8.81 10.35
N ILE A 119 -25.98 -8.98 9.17
CA ILE A 119 -26.63 -9.55 8.00
C ILE A 119 -26.68 -11.07 8.20
N VAL A 120 -27.87 -11.64 8.30
CA VAL A 120 -28.09 -13.07 8.59
C VAL A 120 -28.43 -13.89 7.36
N ALA A 121 -28.94 -13.26 6.30
CA ALA A 121 -29.26 -13.91 5.03
C ALA A 121 -29.08 -12.93 3.86
N VAL A 122 -28.77 -13.47 2.69
CA VAL A 122 -28.68 -12.75 1.42
C VAL A 122 -29.42 -13.58 0.37
N ASP A 123 -30.23 -12.94 -0.48
CA ASP A 123 -30.84 -13.59 -1.63
C ASP A 123 -29.97 -13.39 -2.88
N TRP A 124 -29.01 -14.29 -3.11
CA TRP A 124 -28.17 -14.25 -4.32
C TRP A 124 -28.94 -14.46 -5.63
N LYS A 125 -30.19 -14.93 -5.58
CA LYS A 125 -31.04 -15.06 -6.78
C LYS A 125 -31.79 -13.77 -7.11
N HIS A 126 -31.68 -12.75 -6.26
CA HIS A 126 -32.39 -11.50 -6.45
C HIS A 126 -32.02 -10.84 -7.80
N PRO A 127 -33.00 -10.31 -8.57
CA PRO A 127 -32.76 -9.68 -9.86
C PRO A 127 -31.68 -8.61 -9.81
N ARG A 128 -31.64 -7.77 -8.77
CA ARG A 128 -30.61 -6.72 -8.62
C ARG A 128 -29.19 -7.23 -8.43
N ILE A 129 -28.98 -8.47 -7.97
CA ILE A 129 -27.63 -9.07 -7.84
C ILE A 129 -27.26 -9.81 -9.13
N THR A 130 -28.22 -10.54 -9.70
CA THR A 130 -28.01 -11.32 -10.92
C THR A 130 -27.83 -10.41 -12.14
N SER A 131 -28.63 -9.35 -12.28
CA SER A 131 -28.52 -8.35 -13.35
C SER A 131 -27.42 -7.30 -13.13
N PHE A 132 -26.79 -7.27 -11.95
CA PHE A 132 -25.67 -6.35 -11.70
C PHE A 132 -24.47 -6.73 -12.55
N VAL A 133 -24.24 -5.96 -13.60
CA VAL A 133 -23.03 -6.05 -14.42
C VAL A 133 -21.97 -5.19 -13.76
N ILE A 134 -20.89 -5.84 -13.33
CA ILE A 134 -19.70 -5.14 -12.86
C ILE A 134 -19.14 -4.43 -14.09
N ALA A 135 -19.37 -3.12 -14.21
CA ALA A 135 -18.85 -2.36 -15.34
C ALA A 135 -17.32 -2.53 -15.36
N GLU A 136 -16.83 -3.19 -16.40
CA GLU A 136 -15.40 -3.27 -16.67
C GLU A 136 -14.85 -1.86 -16.89
N PRO A 137 -13.61 -1.57 -16.43
CA PRO A 137 -12.89 -0.42 -16.94
C PRO A 137 -12.75 -0.57 -18.47
N SER A 138 -12.99 0.54 -19.19
CA SER A 138 -12.84 0.69 -20.65
C SER A 138 -11.67 -0.09 -21.25
N PRO A 139 -11.78 -0.55 -22.52
CA PRO A 139 -10.84 -1.48 -23.15
C PRO A 139 -9.51 -0.79 -23.51
N THR A 140 -8.66 -0.64 -22.50
CA THR A 140 -7.21 -0.61 -22.64
C THR A 140 -6.63 -1.59 -21.63
N SER A 141 -7.12 -2.82 -21.62
CA SER A 141 -6.46 -3.98 -21.00
C SER A 141 -7.12 -5.23 -21.53
N GLN A 142 -6.28 -6.11 -22.03
CA GLN A 142 -6.66 -7.35 -22.67
C GLN A 142 -7.26 -8.31 -21.63
N THR A 143 -8.45 -8.84 -21.96
CA THR A 143 -8.93 -10.20 -21.65
C THR A 143 -8.53 -10.78 -20.28
N ILE A 144 -9.44 -10.70 -19.31
CA ILE A 144 -9.51 -11.74 -18.27
C ILE A 144 -10.78 -12.54 -18.54
N GLN A 145 -10.56 -13.71 -19.12
CA GLN A 145 -11.55 -14.75 -19.29
C GLN A 145 -12.16 -15.12 -17.92
N GLU A 146 -13.47 -15.39 -17.94
CA GLU A 146 -14.11 -16.26 -16.97
C GLU A 146 -13.27 -17.53 -16.79
N GLY A 147 -12.81 -17.77 -15.57
CA GLY A 147 -11.94 -18.90 -15.27
C GLY A 147 -11.99 -19.24 -13.80
N SER A 148 -12.86 -20.18 -13.45
CA SER A 148 -12.70 -21.04 -12.27
C SER A 148 -11.47 -21.95 -12.46
N ARG A 149 -10.28 -21.35 -12.55
CA ARG A 149 -8.96 -21.96 -12.49
C ARG A 149 -8.01 -20.92 -11.92
N GLU A 150 -7.39 -21.23 -10.80
CA GLU A 150 -6.29 -20.47 -10.21
C GLU A 150 -5.28 -20.13 -11.30
N GLN A 151 -5.16 -18.85 -11.67
CA GLN A 151 -4.02 -18.45 -12.47
C GLN A 151 -2.77 -18.65 -11.59
N PRO A 152 -1.74 -19.34 -12.10
CA PRO A 152 -0.53 -19.58 -11.34
C PRO A 152 0.10 -18.24 -10.97
N TYR A 153 0.48 -18.08 -9.71
CA TYR A 153 1.24 -16.91 -9.29
C TYR A 153 2.54 -16.84 -10.10
N HIS A 154 2.82 -15.66 -10.62
CA HIS A 154 4.07 -15.35 -11.29
C HIS A 154 4.84 -14.32 -10.46
N PRO A 155 6.12 -14.57 -10.13
CA PRO A 155 6.89 -13.65 -9.30
C PRO A 155 7.09 -12.31 -10.02
N PRO A 156 7.01 -11.17 -9.31
CA PRO A 156 7.29 -9.87 -9.90
C PRO A 156 8.78 -9.69 -10.20
N ASP A 157 9.08 -8.89 -11.23
CA ASP A 157 10.43 -8.38 -11.42
C ASP A 157 10.70 -7.24 -10.43
N ILE A 158 11.79 -7.36 -9.67
CA ILE A 158 12.13 -6.42 -8.60
C ILE A 158 13.52 -5.85 -8.86
N LYS A 159 13.57 -4.55 -9.14
CA LYS A 159 14.82 -3.81 -9.37
C LYS A 159 15.14 -2.90 -8.19
N SER A 160 16.39 -2.95 -7.74
CA SER A 160 16.92 -2.00 -6.73
C SER A 160 17.46 -0.77 -7.44
N LEU A 161 16.95 0.39 -7.05
CA LEU A 161 17.23 1.69 -7.66
C LEU A 161 17.70 2.69 -6.59
N TYR A 162 18.20 3.82 -7.05
CA TYR A 162 18.72 4.90 -6.21
C TYR A 162 18.09 6.21 -6.62
N CYS A 163 17.67 7.00 -5.64
CA CYS A 163 17.09 8.32 -5.85
C CYS A 163 18.07 9.40 -5.38
N VAL A 164 18.27 10.41 -6.22
CA VAL A 164 19.21 11.52 -5.96
C VAL A 164 18.66 12.44 -4.85
N PRO A 165 19.31 12.52 -3.67
CA PRO A 165 18.94 13.43 -2.60
C PRO A 165 19.37 14.86 -2.92
N ALA A 166 18.86 15.83 -2.15
CA ALA A 166 19.23 17.24 -2.31
C ALA A 166 20.74 17.48 -2.12
N SER A 167 21.35 16.77 -1.16
CA SER A 167 22.77 16.90 -0.80
C SER A 167 23.72 16.52 -1.93
N MET A 168 23.32 15.65 -2.86
CA MET A 168 24.19 15.18 -3.94
C MET A 168 23.91 15.86 -5.29
N THR A 169 23.01 16.85 -5.34
CA THR A 169 22.59 17.47 -6.61
C THR A 169 23.75 18.06 -7.42
N LEU A 170 24.76 18.65 -6.77
CA LEU A 170 25.96 19.17 -7.42
C LEU A 170 26.78 18.09 -8.12
N LEU A 171 26.94 16.92 -7.48
CA LEU A 171 27.67 15.78 -8.06
C LEU A 171 26.98 15.26 -9.33
N PHE A 172 25.65 15.31 -9.38
CA PHE A 172 24.84 14.82 -10.49
C PHE A 172 24.49 15.91 -11.53
N GLN A 173 24.91 17.15 -11.31
CA GLN A 173 24.55 18.30 -12.15
C GLN A 173 24.94 18.12 -13.61
N GLU A 174 26.18 17.70 -13.87
CA GLU A 174 26.70 17.50 -15.24
C GLU A 174 26.04 16.32 -15.96
N SER A 175 25.50 15.35 -15.22
CA SER A 175 24.73 14.24 -15.79
C SER A 175 23.27 14.61 -16.11
N GLY A 176 22.84 15.83 -15.76
CA GLY A 176 21.47 16.30 -15.97
C GLY A 176 20.44 15.77 -14.97
N HIS A 177 20.87 14.97 -13.98
CA HIS A 177 19.98 14.39 -12.99
C HIS A 177 19.74 15.36 -11.82
N LYS A 178 18.47 15.65 -11.55
CA LYS A 178 18.02 16.54 -10.47
C LYS A 178 17.63 15.74 -9.23
N LYS A 179 17.38 16.45 -8.13
CA LYS A 179 16.77 15.86 -6.92
C LYS A 179 15.51 15.08 -7.30
N GLY A 180 15.42 13.82 -6.84
CA GLY A 180 14.29 12.94 -7.14
C GLY A 180 14.47 12.05 -8.38
N SER A 181 15.53 12.25 -9.17
CA SER A 181 15.83 11.35 -10.30
C SER A 181 16.14 9.95 -9.80
N ILE A 182 15.63 8.94 -10.50
CA ILE A 182 15.79 7.53 -10.17
C ILE A 182 16.80 6.91 -11.13
N LEU A 183 17.78 6.20 -10.58
CA LEU A 183 18.92 5.66 -11.31
C LEU A 183 19.19 4.21 -10.89
N GLU A 184 19.65 3.39 -11.83
CA GLU A 184 20.21 2.08 -11.55
C GLU A 184 21.63 2.20 -11.00
N GLY A 185 22.07 1.18 -10.24
CA GLY A 185 23.41 1.17 -9.66
C GLY A 185 24.54 1.17 -10.70
N GLY A 186 24.29 0.74 -11.93
CA GLY A 186 25.24 0.84 -13.05
C GLY A 186 25.40 2.28 -13.54
N GLU A 187 24.28 3.00 -13.67
CA GLU A 187 24.25 4.41 -14.10
C GLU A 187 24.95 5.30 -13.09
N VAL A 188 24.66 5.12 -11.79
CA VAL A 188 25.32 5.86 -10.70
C VAL A 188 26.84 5.69 -10.77
N ARG A 189 27.33 4.45 -10.95
CA ARG A 189 28.77 4.19 -11.07
C ARG A 189 29.37 4.91 -12.27
N MET A 190 28.70 4.86 -13.42
CA MET A 190 29.15 5.53 -14.64
C MET A 190 29.24 7.05 -14.45
N ILE A 191 28.22 7.64 -13.84
CA ILE A 191 28.16 9.09 -13.57
C ILE A 191 29.32 9.51 -12.66
N ILE A 192 29.57 8.79 -11.57
CA ILE A 192 30.68 9.10 -10.64
C ILE A 192 32.04 8.94 -11.33
N ILE A 193 32.23 7.87 -12.10
CA ILE A 193 33.48 7.65 -12.84
C ILE A 193 33.74 8.79 -13.83
N ASN A 194 32.70 9.21 -14.57
CA ASN A 194 32.80 10.31 -15.51
C ASN A 194 33.08 11.64 -14.81
N TYR A 195 32.45 11.89 -13.66
CA TYR A 195 32.71 13.07 -12.84
C TYR A 195 34.19 13.14 -12.43
N VAL A 196 34.73 12.05 -11.86
CA VAL A 196 36.12 11.99 -11.38
C VAL A 196 37.11 12.20 -12.52
N LYS A 197 36.88 11.54 -13.66
CA LYS A 197 37.77 11.65 -14.83
C LYS A 197 37.73 13.04 -15.44
N ARG A 198 36.55 13.67 -15.52
CA ARG A 198 36.38 14.99 -16.14
C ARG A 198 36.96 16.13 -15.32
N ASN A 199 37.02 15.96 -14.01
CA ASN A 199 37.62 16.93 -13.09
C ASN A 199 39.09 16.61 -12.76
N ASP A 200 39.72 15.68 -13.50
CA ASP A 200 41.12 15.25 -13.30
C ASP A 200 41.45 14.85 -11.85
N LEU A 201 40.49 14.22 -11.18
CA LEU A 201 40.59 13.87 -9.75
C LEU A 201 41.31 12.54 -9.50
N VAL A 202 41.71 11.81 -10.55
CA VAL A 202 42.48 10.58 -10.40
C VAL A 202 43.90 10.90 -9.93
N ASP A 203 44.40 10.17 -8.95
CA ASP A 203 45.74 10.39 -8.45
C ASP A 203 46.82 9.99 -9.50
N ALA A 204 47.84 10.84 -9.64
CA ALA A 204 48.87 10.68 -10.66
C ALA A 204 49.81 9.50 -10.37
N ASP A 205 50.10 9.26 -9.09
CA ASP A 205 51.02 8.22 -8.64
C ASP A 205 50.30 6.87 -8.47
N ASN A 206 49.02 6.91 -8.10
CA ASN A 206 48.22 5.72 -7.89
C ASN A 206 46.82 5.83 -8.51
N LYS A 207 46.62 5.20 -9.68
CA LYS A 207 45.34 5.19 -10.40
C LYS A 207 44.16 4.56 -9.65
N ASN A 208 44.42 3.84 -8.55
CA ASN A 208 43.36 3.30 -7.70
C ASN A 208 42.79 4.35 -6.72
N LEU A 209 43.46 5.48 -6.54
CA LEU A 209 43.06 6.53 -5.61
C LEU A 209 42.46 7.72 -6.36
N VAL A 210 41.43 8.31 -5.73
CA VAL A 210 40.74 9.51 -6.19
C VAL A 210 40.92 10.59 -5.15
N LYS A 211 41.40 11.76 -5.59
CA LYS A 211 41.48 12.98 -4.79
C LYS A 211 40.07 13.56 -4.63
N LEU A 212 39.69 13.86 -3.40
CA LEU A 212 38.36 14.41 -3.11
C LEU A 212 38.38 15.93 -3.29
N ASP A 213 37.50 16.42 -4.15
CA ASP A 213 37.22 17.85 -4.29
C ASP A 213 36.16 18.30 -3.27
N PRO A 214 35.89 19.61 -3.13
CA PRO A 214 34.92 20.09 -2.14
C PRO A 214 33.53 19.46 -2.29
N ILE A 215 33.07 19.20 -3.52
CA ILE A 215 31.76 18.60 -3.79
C ILE A 215 31.71 17.16 -3.28
N LEU A 216 32.73 16.34 -3.59
CA LEU A 216 32.79 14.97 -3.08
C LEU A 216 32.90 14.96 -1.56
N CYS A 217 33.76 15.80 -0.99
CA CYS A 217 33.90 15.94 0.46
C CYS A 217 32.55 16.22 1.15
N ASP A 218 31.81 17.23 0.69
CA ASP A 218 30.53 17.61 1.27
C ASP A 218 29.44 16.53 1.12
N CYS A 219 29.49 15.74 0.04
CA CYS A 219 28.47 14.73 -0.24
C CYS A 219 28.68 13.41 0.51
N ILE A 220 29.92 12.93 0.62
CA ILE A 220 30.20 11.53 0.98
C ILE A 220 31.00 11.34 2.27
N LEU A 221 31.70 12.35 2.76
CA LEU A 221 32.47 12.24 3.99
C LEU A 221 31.59 12.45 5.22
N GLU A 222 32.00 11.82 6.32
CA GLU A 222 31.42 12.08 7.63
C GLU A 222 32.10 13.29 8.29
N LYS A 223 31.45 13.90 9.29
CA LYS A 223 31.94 15.13 9.95
C LYS A 223 33.35 15.03 10.53
N ASN A 224 33.74 13.82 10.97
CA ASN A 224 35.07 13.54 11.52
C ASN A 224 36.15 13.31 10.44
N GLU A 225 35.76 13.14 9.17
CA GLU A 225 36.66 12.87 8.05
C GLU A 225 36.95 14.11 7.19
N GLN A 226 36.14 15.17 7.30
CA GLN A 226 36.11 16.34 6.40
C GLN A 226 37.47 17.03 6.16
N HIS A 227 38.39 16.96 7.12
CA HIS A 227 39.73 17.56 7.03
C HIS A 227 40.87 16.54 7.13
N THR A 228 40.55 15.25 7.16
CA THR A 228 41.52 14.17 7.39
C THR A 228 41.64 13.27 6.17
N VAL A 229 40.54 13.01 5.48
CA VAL A 229 40.49 12.12 4.31
C VAL A 229 40.55 12.96 3.04
N MET A 230 41.71 12.97 2.38
CA MET A 230 41.93 13.74 1.14
C MET A 230 41.84 12.87 -0.12
N LYS A 231 41.98 11.55 0.02
CA LYS A 231 41.93 10.57 -1.08
C LYS A 231 41.16 9.33 -0.65
N LEU A 232 40.41 8.73 -1.57
CA LEU A 232 39.74 7.45 -1.36
C LEU A 232 40.02 6.47 -2.51
N PRO A 233 40.09 5.15 -2.23
CA PRO A 233 40.05 4.14 -3.27
C PRO A 233 38.73 4.19 -4.06
N TRP A 234 38.76 3.80 -5.33
CA TRP A 234 37.56 3.75 -6.18
C TRP A 234 36.40 2.97 -5.56
N ASP A 235 36.68 1.80 -4.99
CA ASP A 235 35.66 0.95 -4.39
C ASP A 235 34.96 1.65 -3.21
N SER A 236 35.74 2.31 -2.35
CA SER A 236 35.21 3.07 -1.21
C SER A 236 34.42 4.29 -1.66
N LEU A 237 34.90 5.01 -2.68
CA LEU A 237 34.18 6.15 -3.27
C LEU A 237 32.81 5.72 -3.79
N LEU A 238 32.78 4.69 -4.65
CA LEU A 238 31.54 4.21 -5.27
C LEU A 238 30.56 3.68 -4.22
N THR A 239 31.06 2.93 -3.24
CA THR A 239 30.24 2.39 -2.15
C THR A 239 29.62 3.51 -1.31
N ARG A 240 30.42 4.49 -0.87
CA ARG A 240 29.93 5.64 -0.09
C ARG A 240 28.91 6.47 -0.88
N CYS A 241 29.14 6.71 -2.17
CA CYS A 241 28.17 7.39 -3.01
C CYS A 241 26.83 6.64 -3.09
N LEU A 242 26.86 5.32 -3.31
CA LEU A 242 25.65 4.49 -3.37
C LEU A 242 24.89 4.46 -2.03
N GLU A 243 25.61 4.50 -0.91
CA GLU A 243 25.02 4.54 0.44
C GLU A 243 24.37 5.88 0.79
N LYS A 244 24.92 7.00 0.27
CA LYS A 244 24.36 8.34 0.47
C LYS A 244 23.11 8.61 -0.37
N LEU A 245 22.91 7.87 -1.46
CA LEU A 245 21.70 7.93 -2.26
C LEU A 245 20.50 7.32 -1.52
N GLN A 246 19.29 7.79 -1.82
CA GLN A 246 18.08 7.26 -1.20
C GLN A 246 17.71 5.92 -1.85
N PRO A 247 17.56 4.83 -1.08
CA PRO A 247 17.16 3.54 -1.64
C PRO A 247 15.73 3.63 -2.16
N VAL A 248 15.53 3.10 -3.37
CA VAL A 248 14.25 2.97 -4.04
C VAL A 248 14.19 1.58 -4.66
N TYR A 249 13.01 1.03 -4.84
CA TYR A 249 12.84 -0.19 -5.61
C TYR A 249 11.66 -0.04 -6.57
N GLN A 250 11.77 -0.73 -7.69
CA GLN A 250 10.71 -0.86 -8.67
C GLN A 250 10.22 -2.30 -8.63
N VAL A 251 8.90 -2.47 -8.58
CA VAL A 251 8.22 -3.76 -8.68
C VAL A 251 7.37 -3.76 -9.93
N THR A 252 7.59 -4.72 -10.81
CA THR A 252 6.81 -4.91 -12.03
C THR A 252 6.11 -6.25 -11.94
N PHE A 253 4.79 -6.22 -11.74
CA PHE A 253 3.95 -7.41 -11.81
C PHE A 253 3.66 -7.75 -13.27
N PRO A 254 3.56 -9.05 -13.62
CA PRO A 254 3.21 -9.45 -14.98
C PRO A 254 1.90 -8.81 -15.44
N GLY A 255 1.96 -8.11 -16.58
CA GLY A 255 0.80 -7.41 -17.15
C GLY A 255 0.44 -6.07 -16.49
N GLN A 256 1.24 -5.57 -15.54
CA GLN A 256 1.02 -4.28 -14.88
C GLN A 256 2.18 -3.31 -15.12
N GLU A 257 1.90 -2.02 -14.98
CA GLU A 257 2.93 -0.99 -15.04
C GLU A 257 3.90 -1.06 -13.84
N PRO A 258 5.17 -0.67 -14.01
CA PRO A 258 6.12 -0.65 -12.92
C PRO A 258 5.75 0.30 -11.79
N ILE A 259 5.74 -0.21 -10.55
CA ILE A 259 5.44 0.57 -9.36
C ILE A 259 6.75 0.89 -8.64
N VAL A 260 7.04 2.18 -8.49
CA VAL A 260 8.22 2.67 -7.76
C VAL A 260 7.86 2.96 -6.30
N LYS A 261 8.63 2.38 -5.36
CA LYS A 261 8.46 2.58 -3.92
C LYS A 261 9.77 3.01 -3.27
N LYS A 262 9.66 3.93 -2.31
CA LYS A 262 10.81 4.41 -1.52
C LYS A 262 11.22 3.36 -0.49
N GLY A 263 12.51 3.35 -0.17
CA GLY A 263 13.12 2.43 0.78
C GLY A 263 13.70 1.19 0.10
N ARG A 264 13.99 0.18 0.91
CA ARG A 264 14.37 -1.16 0.44
C ARG A 264 13.11 -2.03 0.45
N ILE A 265 12.99 -2.94 -0.50
CA ILE A 265 11.91 -3.92 -0.46
C ILE A 265 12.02 -4.74 0.83
N CYS A 266 10.91 -4.84 1.56
CA CYS A 266 10.87 -5.67 2.76
C CYS A 266 10.83 -7.15 2.35
N PRO A 267 11.72 -8.01 2.88
CA PRO A 267 11.61 -9.44 2.65
C PRO A 267 10.34 -10.00 3.31
N ILE A 268 9.83 -11.11 2.76
CA ILE A 268 8.83 -11.92 3.46
C ILE A 268 9.48 -12.41 4.75
N ASP A 269 8.94 -11.96 5.88
CA ASP A 269 9.49 -12.27 7.19
C ASP A 269 8.70 -13.43 7.82
N ILE A 270 9.40 -14.51 8.11
CA ILE A 270 8.85 -15.70 8.77
C ILE A 270 9.40 -15.77 10.20
N THR A 271 8.50 -15.65 11.17
CA THR A 271 8.84 -15.71 12.59
C THR A 271 8.09 -16.82 13.30
N LEU A 272 8.70 -17.37 14.34
CA LEU A 272 8.05 -18.31 15.25
C LEU A 272 7.75 -17.58 16.55
N ALA A 273 6.47 -17.47 16.88
CA ALA A 273 6.00 -16.91 18.14
C ALA A 273 5.49 -18.03 19.06
N GLN A 274 5.73 -17.89 20.36
CA GLN A 274 5.20 -18.80 21.38
C GLN A 274 4.00 -18.13 22.04
N ARG A 275 2.80 -18.72 21.94
CA ARG A 275 1.56 -18.09 22.45
C ARG A 275 1.09 -18.60 23.80
N ALA A 276 1.34 -19.88 24.10
CA ALA A 276 0.91 -20.50 25.35
C ALA A 276 1.78 -21.73 25.65
N SER A 277 2.42 -21.78 26.82
CA SER A 277 3.36 -22.86 27.21
C SER A 277 4.20 -23.33 26.01
N ASN A 278 4.01 -24.54 25.50
CA ASN A 278 4.78 -25.09 24.38
C ASN A 278 4.15 -24.92 22.98
N LYS A 279 3.07 -24.15 22.84
CA LYS A 279 2.40 -23.92 21.54
C LYS A 279 3.12 -22.83 20.75
N LYS A 280 3.75 -23.27 19.66
CA LYS A 280 4.36 -22.40 18.64
C LYS A 280 3.33 -22.01 17.58
N VAL A 281 3.48 -20.82 17.05
CA VAL A 281 2.72 -20.28 15.92
C VAL A 281 3.71 -19.69 14.94
N THR A 282 3.54 -20.02 13.66
CA THR A 282 4.32 -19.43 12.58
C THR A 282 3.61 -18.18 12.10
N VAL A 283 4.32 -17.06 12.04
CA VAL A 283 3.80 -15.76 11.60
C VAL A 283 4.54 -15.32 10.35
N VAL A 284 3.80 -14.91 9.33
CA VAL A 284 4.32 -14.49 8.02
C VAL A 284 3.88 -13.07 7.73
N ARG A 285 4.81 -12.20 7.37
CA ARG A 285 4.60 -10.78 7.10
C ARG A 285 5.12 -10.37 5.72
N ASN A 286 4.70 -9.19 5.27
CA ASN A 286 5.14 -8.55 4.02
C ASN A 286 4.78 -9.32 2.74
N LEU A 287 3.76 -10.19 2.76
CA LEU A 287 3.28 -10.90 1.58
C LEU A 287 2.80 -9.94 0.48
N GLU A 288 2.11 -8.88 0.89
CA GLU A 288 1.54 -7.85 0.01
C GLU A 288 2.62 -7.11 -0.79
N ALA A 289 3.85 -7.01 -0.28
CA ALA A 289 4.97 -6.41 -1.00
C ALA A 289 5.36 -7.19 -2.28
N TYR A 290 4.97 -8.46 -2.35
CA TYR A 290 5.21 -9.37 -3.48
C TYR A 290 3.91 -9.68 -4.25
N GLY A 291 2.83 -8.93 -4.01
CA GLY A 291 1.53 -9.14 -4.66
C GLY A 291 0.83 -10.42 -4.21
N LEU A 292 1.21 -10.98 -3.06
CA LEU A 292 0.56 -12.16 -2.50
C LEU A 292 -0.56 -11.72 -1.57
N ASP A 293 -1.79 -12.16 -1.86
CA ASP A 293 -2.94 -11.97 -0.98
C ASP A 293 -2.82 -12.82 0.30
N PRO A 294 -2.75 -12.20 1.49
CA PRO A 294 -2.66 -12.91 2.77
C PRO A 294 -3.80 -13.91 2.99
N CYS A 295 -5.03 -13.60 2.54
CA CYS A 295 -6.18 -14.48 2.71
C CYS A 295 -6.04 -15.77 1.87
N SER A 296 -5.67 -15.62 0.60
CA SER A 296 -5.39 -16.75 -0.31
C SER A 296 -4.23 -17.61 0.20
N VAL A 297 -3.12 -16.98 0.61
CA VAL A 297 -1.97 -17.70 1.20
C VAL A 297 -2.37 -18.45 2.48
N ALA A 298 -3.21 -17.85 3.34
CA ALA A 298 -3.71 -18.52 4.54
C ALA A 298 -4.55 -19.76 4.21
N ALA A 299 -5.43 -19.70 3.20
CA ALA A 299 -6.24 -20.84 2.78
C ALA A 299 -5.38 -22.00 2.24
N ILE A 300 -4.40 -21.70 1.38
CA ILE A 300 -3.44 -22.68 0.85
C ILE A 300 -2.67 -23.33 2.00
N LEU A 301 -2.15 -22.53 2.93
CA LEU A 301 -1.39 -23.04 4.07
C LEU A 301 -2.26 -23.81 5.06
N GLN A 302 -3.52 -23.44 5.24
CA GLN A 302 -4.45 -24.19 6.08
C GLN A 302 -4.63 -25.62 5.57
N GLN A 303 -4.88 -25.78 4.27
CA GLN A 303 -4.99 -27.09 3.62
C GLN A 303 -3.66 -27.85 3.64
N ARG A 304 -2.54 -27.17 3.35
CA ARG A 304 -1.24 -27.82 3.23
C ARG A 304 -0.64 -28.26 4.57
N CYS A 305 -0.80 -27.43 5.60
CA CYS A 305 -0.26 -27.69 6.94
C CYS A 305 -1.22 -28.53 7.79
N GLN A 306 -2.47 -28.76 7.32
CA GLN A 306 -3.54 -29.39 8.10
C GLN A 306 -3.69 -28.73 9.49
N ALA A 307 -3.57 -27.40 9.51
CA ALA A 307 -3.53 -26.59 10.72
C ALA A 307 -4.31 -25.30 10.54
N SER A 308 -4.89 -24.79 11.63
CA SER A 308 -5.62 -23.51 11.59
C SER A 308 -4.68 -22.37 11.16
N ALA A 309 -5.13 -21.61 10.16
CA ALA A 309 -4.50 -20.39 9.69
C ALA A 309 -5.45 -19.20 9.86
N THR A 310 -4.93 -18.07 10.32
CA THR A 310 -5.70 -16.84 10.55
C THR A 310 -4.96 -15.62 10.03
N VAL A 311 -5.68 -14.69 9.42
CA VAL A 311 -5.13 -13.39 8.99
C VAL A 311 -5.44 -12.35 10.07
N THR A 312 -4.43 -11.58 10.46
CA THR A 312 -4.56 -10.51 11.46
C THR A 312 -3.81 -9.27 11.01
N PRO A 313 -4.15 -8.07 11.49
CA PRO A 313 -3.33 -6.89 11.27
C PRO A 313 -1.91 -7.11 11.82
N ALA A 314 -0.89 -6.71 11.05
CA ALA A 314 0.49 -6.78 11.49
C ALA A 314 0.83 -5.57 12.38
N PRO A 315 1.57 -5.77 13.48
CA PRO A 315 1.95 -4.68 14.38
C PRO A 315 2.99 -3.77 13.73
N GLY A 316 2.80 -2.46 13.84
CA GLY A 316 3.79 -1.45 13.46
C GLY A 316 3.65 -0.84 12.06
N ALA A 317 2.75 -1.35 11.20
CA ALA A 317 2.47 -0.76 9.89
C ALA A 317 0.96 -0.66 9.64
N LYS A 318 0.51 0.54 9.27
CA LYS A 318 -0.90 0.84 8.98
C LYS A 318 -1.38 -0.01 7.80
N ASP A 319 -2.50 -0.69 7.98
CA ASP A 319 -3.17 -1.52 6.97
C ASP A 319 -2.37 -2.73 6.42
N SER A 320 -1.30 -3.13 7.10
CA SER A 320 -0.55 -4.35 6.75
C SER A 320 -1.14 -5.59 7.41
N LEU A 321 -1.14 -6.71 6.69
CA LEU A 321 -1.67 -7.98 7.18
C LEU A 321 -0.55 -9.00 7.44
N GLN A 322 -0.77 -9.88 8.41
CA GLN A 322 0.09 -11.03 8.69
C GLN A 322 -0.74 -12.32 8.75
N VAL A 323 -0.17 -13.39 8.21
CA VAL A 323 -0.74 -14.73 8.26
C VAL A 323 -0.15 -15.46 9.46
N GLN A 324 -0.99 -16.13 10.23
CA GLN A 324 -0.59 -16.89 11.41
C GLN A 324 -1.06 -18.33 11.27
N ILE A 325 -0.15 -19.29 11.42
CA ILE A 325 -0.44 -20.71 11.27
C ILE A 325 -0.04 -21.44 12.56
N GLN A 326 -0.93 -22.29 13.08
CA GLN A 326 -0.65 -23.09 14.26
C GLN A 326 0.50 -24.09 14.01
N GLY A 327 1.43 -24.19 14.96
CA GLY A 327 2.62 -25.03 14.86
C GLY A 327 3.82 -24.35 14.20
N ASN A 328 4.92 -25.10 14.05
CA ASN A 328 6.08 -24.68 13.27
C ASN A 328 5.94 -25.19 11.83
N GLN A 329 5.58 -24.30 10.91
CA GLN A 329 5.23 -24.62 9.52
C GLN A 329 6.23 -24.03 8.51
N VAL A 330 7.42 -23.65 8.97
CA VAL A 330 8.44 -22.98 8.13
C VAL A 330 8.86 -23.84 6.93
N HIS A 331 8.86 -25.19 7.07
CA HIS A 331 9.16 -26.08 5.94
C HIS A 331 8.10 -25.99 4.83
N HIS A 332 6.81 -25.96 5.19
CA HIS A 332 5.73 -25.81 4.21
C HIS A 332 5.75 -24.44 3.54
N LEU A 333 6.09 -23.38 4.29
CA LEU A 333 6.31 -22.05 3.73
C LEU A 333 7.51 -22.00 2.79
N SER A 334 8.62 -22.63 3.15
CA SER A 334 9.80 -22.75 2.28
C SER A 334 9.41 -23.36 0.93
N ARG A 335 8.60 -24.42 0.96
CA ARG A 335 8.12 -25.10 -0.23
C ARG A 335 7.21 -24.20 -1.07
N LEU A 336 6.20 -23.59 -0.45
CA LEU A 336 5.25 -22.70 -1.12
C LEU A 336 5.98 -21.51 -1.78
N LEU A 337 6.84 -20.82 -1.03
CA LEU A 337 7.45 -19.58 -1.50
C LEU A 337 8.58 -19.82 -2.52
N LEU A 338 9.39 -20.87 -2.35
CA LEU A 338 10.54 -21.14 -3.23
C LEU A 338 10.21 -22.02 -4.43
N GLU A 339 9.34 -23.03 -4.27
CA GLU A 339 9.05 -23.99 -5.34
C GLU A 339 7.83 -23.55 -6.17
N GLU A 340 6.72 -23.19 -5.51
CA GLU A 340 5.48 -22.85 -6.22
C GLU A 340 5.48 -21.40 -6.69
N TYR A 341 5.80 -20.48 -5.79
CA TYR A 341 5.86 -19.04 -6.12
C TYR A 341 7.19 -18.60 -6.71
N GLN A 342 8.20 -19.47 -6.70
CA GLN A 342 9.51 -19.24 -7.33
C GLN A 342 10.16 -17.93 -6.89
N LEU A 343 9.92 -17.50 -5.64
CA LEU A 343 10.51 -16.28 -5.11
C LEU A 343 12.00 -16.49 -4.83
N PRO A 344 12.87 -15.54 -5.21
CA PRO A 344 14.28 -15.63 -4.89
C PRO A 344 14.52 -15.70 -3.38
N ARG A 345 15.39 -16.62 -2.93
CA ARG A 345 15.68 -16.83 -1.50
C ARG A 345 16.11 -15.55 -0.75
N LYS A 346 16.76 -14.60 -1.43
CA LYS A 346 17.15 -13.29 -0.87
C LYS A 346 15.97 -12.45 -0.36
N HIS A 347 14.76 -12.73 -0.83
CA HIS A 347 13.52 -12.02 -0.46
C HIS A 347 12.76 -12.70 0.68
N ILE A 348 13.30 -13.76 1.28
CA ILE A 348 12.63 -14.51 2.35
C ILE A 348 13.58 -14.63 3.55
N GLN A 349 13.11 -14.22 4.72
CA GLN A 349 13.82 -14.33 5.99
C GLN A 349 13.14 -15.33 6.93
N GLY A 350 13.92 -15.98 7.80
CA GLY A 350 13.38 -16.89 8.81
C GLY A 350 13.28 -18.36 8.38
N LEU A 351 13.71 -18.71 7.17
CA LEU A 351 13.73 -20.09 6.68
C LEU A 351 14.67 -20.99 7.49
N GLU A 352 15.69 -20.42 8.12
CA GLU A 352 16.63 -21.13 9.01
C GLU A 352 15.97 -21.68 10.29
N LYS A 353 14.76 -21.19 10.63
CA LYS A 353 13.97 -21.64 11.79
C LYS A 353 13.15 -22.90 11.51
N ALA A 354 13.30 -23.49 10.32
CA ALA A 354 12.65 -24.73 9.94
C ALA A 354 13.01 -25.88 10.89
N PRO A 355 12.05 -26.79 11.19
CA PRO A 355 12.37 -28.03 11.88
C PRO A 355 13.45 -28.77 11.06
N LYS A 356 14.56 -29.14 11.71
CA LYS A 356 15.59 -29.94 11.05
C LYS A 356 14.96 -31.28 10.64
N PRO A 357 15.22 -31.79 9.42
CA PRO A 357 14.85 -33.16 9.10
C PRO A 357 15.54 -34.06 10.13
N GLY A 358 14.75 -34.79 10.92
CA GLY A 358 15.29 -35.74 11.88
C GLY A 358 16.21 -36.68 11.14
N LYS A 359 17.46 -36.82 11.58
CA LYS A 359 18.31 -37.93 11.16
C LYS A 359 17.52 -39.19 11.49
N LYS A 360 16.99 -39.89 10.48
CA LYS A 360 16.50 -41.25 10.64
C LYS A 360 17.68 -42.04 11.22
N LYS A 361 17.50 -42.50 12.45
CA LYS A 361 18.45 -43.36 13.13
C LYS A 361 18.15 -44.80 12.75
#